data_AF-A0A6V8NMZ7-F1
#
_entry.id   AF-A0A6V8NMZ7-F1
#
_cell.length_a   1.000
_cell.length_b   1.000
_cell.length_c   1.000
_cell.angle_alpha   90.00
_cell.angle_beta   90.00
_cell.angle_gamma   90.00
#
_symmetry.space_group_name_H-M   'P 1'
#
loop_
_entity.id
_entity.type
_entity.pdbx_description
1 polymer ?
#
loop_
_entity_poly.entity_id
_entity_poly.type
_entity_poly.pdbx_seq_one_letter_code
_entity_poly.pdbx_strand_id
1 'polypeptide(L)' 'EQMASLLDSGPGNDDLRQVLHVTYGSVLTAKGHDGAPRFADRCFAILKKNEKEHFEVLGNHIKRHLKLLNLME' A
#
# COMPACT_ATOMS: atom_id res chain seq x y z
N GLU A 1 10.56 -1.53 -10.94
CA GLU A 1 9.65 -2.43 -11.66
C GLU A 1 9.52 -3.81 -10.99
N GLN A 2 10.60 -4.56 -10.70
CA GLN A 2 10.51 -5.93 -10.11
C GLN A 2 9.91 -6.06 -8.70
N MET A 3 10.05 -5.07 -7.81
CA MET A 3 9.49 -5.16 -6.45
C MET A 3 8.02 -4.76 -6.37
N ALA A 4 7.56 -3.88 -7.26
CA ALA A 4 6.17 -3.41 -7.26
C ALA A 4 5.23 -4.54 -7.67
N SER A 5 5.64 -5.39 -8.62
CA SER A 5 4.88 -6.56 -9.01
C SER A 5 4.70 -7.54 -7.85
N LEU A 6 5.59 -7.57 -6.84
CA LEU A 6 5.44 -8.42 -5.66
C LEU A 6 4.30 -7.99 -4.70
N LEU A 7 3.66 -6.86 -4.98
CA LEU A 7 2.49 -6.37 -4.25
C LEU A 7 1.18 -6.79 -4.92
N ASP A 8 1.24 -7.27 -6.16
CA ASP A 8 0.08 -7.72 -6.91
C ASP A 8 -0.35 -9.11 -6.47
N SER A 9 -1.65 -9.25 -6.17
CA SER A 9 -2.23 -10.54 -5.80
C SER A 9 -2.22 -11.48 -7.01
N GLY A 10 -1.54 -12.62 -6.87
CA GLY A 10 -1.41 -13.62 -7.91
C GLY A 10 -0.74 -14.90 -7.39
N PRO A 11 -0.82 -16.01 -8.15
CA PRO A 11 -0.20 -17.27 -7.77
C PRO A 11 1.30 -17.10 -7.46
N GLY A 12 1.72 -17.44 -6.24
CA GLY A 12 3.11 -17.36 -5.80
C GLY A 12 3.62 -15.96 -5.46
N ASN A 13 2.73 -14.97 -5.30
CA ASN A 13 3.11 -13.56 -5.22
C ASN A 13 2.51 -12.78 -4.02
N ASP A 14 2.07 -13.50 -2.98
CA ASP A 14 1.37 -12.89 -1.86
C ASP A 14 2.25 -12.58 -0.64
N ASP A 15 3.44 -13.17 -0.55
CA ASP A 15 4.25 -13.12 0.67
C ASP A 15 4.63 -11.68 1.05
N LEU A 16 5.13 -10.89 0.10
CA LEU A 16 5.50 -9.50 0.37
C LEU A 16 4.27 -8.64 0.71
N ARG A 17 3.17 -8.82 -0.03
CA ARG A 17 1.90 -8.15 0.25
C ARG A 17 1.44 -8.43 1.68
N GLN A 18 1.51 -9.69 2.12
CA GLN A 18 1.12 -10.09 3.47
C GLN A 18 2.06 -9.50 4.52
N VAL A 19 3.37 -9.57 4.33
CA VAL A 19 4.35 -8.94 5.25
C VAL A 19 4.04 -7.47 5.45
N LEU A 20 3.81 -6.70 4.38
CA LEU A 20 3.46 -5.29 4.50
C LEU A 20 2.07 -5.09 5.16
N HIS A 21 1.09 -5.92 4.81
CA HIS A 21 -0.26 -5.82 5.36
C HIS A 21 -0.30 -6.05 6.87
N VAL A 22 0.47 -7.01 7.41
CA VAL A 22 0.48 -7.29 8.85
C VAL A 22 1.43 -6.38 9.64
N THR A 23 2.46 -5.81 9.00
CA THR A 23 3.46 -4.97 9.67
C THR A 23 3.25 -3.46 9.51
N TYR A 24 2.20 -3.01 8.80
CA TYR A 24 1.95 -1.58 8.57
C TYR A 24 1.93 -0.78 9.88
N GLY A 25 1.33 -1.34 10.95
CA GLY A 25 1.29 -0.72 12.27
C GLY A 25 2.69 -0.52 12.85
N SER A 26 3.55 -1.53 12.79
CA SER A 26 4.94 -1.43 13.25
C SER A 26 5.74 -0.41 12.45
N VAL A 27 5.53 -0.33 11.13
CA VAL A 27 6.21 0.67 10.27
C VAL A 27 5.76 2.09 10.61
N LEU A 28 4.45 2.32 10.74
CA LEU A 28 3.89 3.65 10.99
C LEU A 28 4.09 4.14 12.44
N THR A 29 4.28 3.22 13.40
CA THR A 29 4.47 3.57 14.82
C THR A 29 5.92 3.50 15.29
N ALA A 30 6.84 3.01 14.44
CA ALA A 30 8.27 2.96 14.77
C ALA A 30 8.81 4.36 15.11
N LYS A 31 9.55 4.45 16.22
CA LYS A 31 10.19 5.68 16.69
C LYS A 31 11.72 5.61 16.57
N GLY A 32 12.34 6.76 16.38
CA GLY A 32 13.78 6.94 16.50
C GLY A 32 14.25 6.98 17.96
N HIS A 33 15.56 7.11 18.16
CA HIS A 33 16.15 7.22 19.50
C HIS A 33 15.70 8.49 20.25
N ASP A 34 15.29 9.51 19.52
CA ASP A 34 14.75 10.79 19.98
C ASP A 34 13.22 10.75 20.22
N GLY A 35 12.57 9.61 19.98
CA GLY A 35 11.12 9.45 20.11
C GLY A 35 10.32 9.98 18.93
N ALA A 36 10.96 10.54 17.90
CA ALA A 36 10.30 11.02 16.69
C ALA A 36 9.85 9.86 15.78
N PRO A 37 8.81 10.02 14.94
CA PRO A 37 8.40 9.00 13.98
C PRO A 37 9.54 8.66 13.01
N ARG A 38 9.88 7.36 12.90
CA ARG A 38 11.00 6.90 12.08
C ARG A 38 10.67 6.87 10.58
N PHE A 39 9.42 6.54 10.24
CA PHE A 39 8.98 6.33 8.85
C PHE A 39 7.70 7.07 8.48
N ALA A 40 6.77 7.26 9.43
CA ALA A 40 5.42 7.76 9.15
C ALA A 40 5.39 9.05 8.32
N ASP A 41 6.14 10.07 8.74
CA ASP A 41 6.13 11.39 8.07
C ASP A 41 6.58 11.29 6.61
N ARG A 42 7.57 10.44 6.31
CA ARG A 42 8.04 10.19 4.94
C ARG A 42 7.00 9.44 4.12
N CYS A 43 6.34 8.44 4.71
CA CYS A 43 5.24 7.72 4.05
C CYS A 43 4.11 8.69 3.66
N PHE A 44 3.64 9.52 4.61
CA PHE A 44 2.59 10.50 4.34
C PHE A 44 3.01 11.57 3.34
N ALA A 45 4.26 12.06 3.42
CA ALA A 45 4.78 13.03 2.46
C ALA A 45 4.81 12.47 1.03
N ILE A 46 5.18 11.20 0.85
CA ILE A 46 5.17 10.53 -0.46
C ILE A 46 3.75 10.38 -0.98
N LEU A 47 2.80 9.94 -0.15
CA LEU A 47 1.40 9.81 -0.56
C LEU A 47 0.80 11.15 -0.98
N LYS A 48 1.06 12.21 -0.19
CA LYS A 48 0.59 13.57 -0.50
C LYS A 48 1.23 14.13 -1.78
N LYS A 49 2.53 13.87 -1.98
CA LYS A 49 3.23 14.31 -3.20
C LYS A 49 2.68 13.64 -4.46
N ASN A 50 2.22 12.40 -4.37
CA ASN A 50 1.74 11.60 -5.50
C ASN A 50 0.22 11.33 -5.40
N GLU A 51 -0.54 12.29 -4.88
CA GLU A 51 -1.97 12.13 -4.57
C GLU A 51 -2.80 11.63 -5.75
N LYS A 52 -2.59 12.19 -6.95
CA LYS A 52 -3.28 11.77 -8.17
C LYS A 52 -3.02 10.30 -8.50
N GLU A 53 -1.76 9.88 -8.47
CA GLU A 53 -1.36 8.49 -8.75
C GLU A 53 -1.90 7.55 -7.67
N HIS A 54 -1.85 7.97 -6.40
CA HIS A 54 -2.41 7.21 -5.29
C HIS A 54 -3.90 6.95 -5.47
N PHE A 55 -4.69 7.97 -5.80
CA PHE A 55 -6.13 7.83 -6.06
C PHE A 55 -6.44 7.01 -7.31
N GLU A 56 -5.62 7.11 -8.36
CA GLU A 56 -5.77 6.29 -9.56
C GLU A 56 -5.57 4.80 -9.25
N VAL A 57 -4.48 4.45 -8.55
CA VAL A 57 -4.18 3.08 -8.14
C VAL A 57 -5.27 2.54 -7.21
N LEU A 58 -5.69 3.32 -6.20
CA LEU A 58 -6.76 2.94 -5.29
C LEU A 58 -8.09 2.73 -6.03
N GLY A 59 -8.44 3.66 -6.91
CA GLY A 59 -9.66 3.58 -7.71
C GLY A 59 -9.68 2.33 -8.60
N ASN A 60 -8.58 2.05 -9.30
CA ASN A 60 -8.46 0.86 -10.14
C ASN A 60 -8.54 -0.44 -9.31
N HIS A 61 -7.92 -0.48 -8.14
CA HIS A 61 -7.99 -1.63 -7.22
C HIS A 61 -9.43 -1.90 -6.77
N ILE A 62 -10.16 -0.88 -6.29
CA ILE A 62 -11.54 -1.03 -5.84
C ILE A 62 -12.48 -1.37 -7.00
N LYS A 63 -12.32 -0.73 -8.17
CA LYS A 63 -13.12 -1.07 -9.36
C LYS A 63 -12.97 -2.54 -9.75
N ARG A 64 -11.76 -3.10 -9.69
CA ARG A 64 -11.53 -4.53 -9.94
C ARG A 64 -12.36 -5.40 -8.99
N HIS A 65 -12.38 -5.07 -7.70
CA HIS A 65 -13.21 -5.79 -6.73
C HIS A 65 -14.70 -5.66 -7.03
N LEU A 66 -15.19 -4.46 -7.36
CA LEU A 66 -16.60 -4.25 -7.68
C LEU A 66 -17.04 -5.03 -8.92
N LYS A 67 -16.19 -5.10 -9.96
CA LYS A 67 -16.44 -5.93 -11.15
C LYS A 67 -16.50 -7.42 -10.81
N LEU A 68 -15.57 -7.93 -9.99
CA LEU A 68 -15.59 -9.33 -9.55
C LEU A 68 -16.82 -9.69 -8.71
N LEU A 69 -17.41 -8.71 -8.03
CA LEU A 69 -18.66 -8.84 -7.28
C LEU A 69 -19.91 -8.59 -8.13
N ASN A 70 -19.78 -8.31 -9.44
CA ASN A 70 -20.86 -7.93 -10.35
C ASN A 70 -21.66 -6.69 -9.90
N LEU A 71 -21.00 -5.75 -9.21
CA LEU A 71 -21.57 -4.47 -8.75
C LEU A 71 -21.23 -3.31 -9.70
N MET A 72 -20.49 -3.58 -10.78
CA MET A 72 -20.01 -2.61 -11.75
C MET A 72 -19.69 -3.32 -13.06
N GLU A 73 -20.01 -2.72 -14.21
CA GLU A 73 -19.69 -3.21 -15.55
C GLU A 73 -18.25 -2.89 -15.98
#